data_AF-A0A101SWG7-F1
#
_entry.id   AF-A0A101SWG7-F1
#
_cell.length_a   1.000
_cell.length_b   1.000
_cell.length_c   1.000
_cell.angle_alpha   90.00
_cell.angle_beta   90.00
_cell.angle_gamma   90.00
#
_symmetry.space_group_name_H-M   'P 1'
#
loop_
_entity.id
_entity.type
_entity.pdbx_description
1 polymer ?
#
loop_
_entity_poly.entity_id
_entity_poly.type
_entity_poly.pdbx_seq_one_letter_code
_entity_poly.pdbx_strand_id
1 'polypeptide(L)'
;MSHHGPTPSGEPFDWSVDLGAHEMLRRAHVMDALGADWDPVEALRGEEAAYALLYSGLSPEQQRIHDALVAAGVLPPGGDGHAAA
;
A
#
# COMPACT_ATOMS: atom_id res chain seq x y z
N MET A 1 48.76 -31.13 -3.87
CA MET A 1 49.19 -29.74 -3.58
C MET A 1 48.07 -28.83 -4.02
N SER A 2 47.34 -28.22 -3.09
CA SER A 2 46.19 -27.38 -3.43
C SER A 2 46.70 -26.00 -3.87
N HIS A 3 46.42 -25.64 -5.12
CA HIS A 3 46.71 -24.32 -5.65
C HIS A 3 45.66 -23.33 -5.11
N HIS A 4 46.01 -22.52 -4.13
CA HIS A 4 45.28 -21.28 -3.88
C HIS A 4 45.69 -20.27 -4.95
N GLY A 5 44.74 -19.92 -5.83
CA GLY A 5 44.87 -18.75 -6.69
C GLY A 5 44.96 -17.48 -5.83
N PRO A 6 45.53 -16.39 -6.36
CA PRO A 6 45.66 -15.15 -5.60
C PRO A 6 44.28 -14.68 -5.11
N THR A 7 44.14 -14.50 -3.80
CA THR A 7 42.97 -13.85 -3.21
C THR A 7 42.90 -12.44 -3.80
N PRO A 8 41.79 -12.03 -4.44
CA PRO A 8 41.65 -10.67 -4.92
C PRO A 8 41.85 -9.71 -3.75
N SER A 9 42.62 -8.64 -3.96
CA SER A 9 42.83 -7.59 -2.97
C SER A 9 41.48 -7.06 -2.52
N GLY A 10 41.18 -7.21 -1.22
CA GLY A 10 39.92 -6.79 -0.60
C GLY A 10 39.84 -5.28 -0.40
N GLU A 11 40.01 -4.50 -1.47
CA GLU A 11 39.72 -3.07 -1.43
C GLU A 11 38.19 -2.89 -1.37
N PRO A 12 37.67 -2.10 -0.42
CA PRO A 12 36.25 -1.76 -0.40
C PRO A 12 35.89 -1.04 -1.69
N PHE A 13 34.88 -1.55 -2.41
CA PHE A 13 34.30 -0.83 -3.53
C PHE A 13 33.11 -0.01 -3.06
N ASP A 14 32.91 1.15 -3.69
CA ASP A 14 31.76 1.98 -3.41
C ASP A 14 30.50 1.34 -4.01
N TRP A 15 29.55 1.02 -3.13
CA TRP A 15 28.27 0.45 -3.50
C TRP A 15 27.17 1.44 -3.15
N SER A 16 26.43 1.85 -4.18
CA SER A 16 25.25 2.69 -4.04
C SER A 16 24.10 2.11 -4.84
N VAL A 17 22.89 2.34 -4.32
CA VAL A 17 21.64 1.96 -4.98
C VAL A 17 20.76 3.19 -5.09
N ASP A 18 20.32 3.48 -6.31
CA ASP A 18 19.33 4.51 -6.56
C ASP A 18 17.92 3.97 -6.30
N LEU A 19 17.39 4.27 -5.12
CA LEU A 19 16.02 3.88 -4.74
C LEU A 19 14.96 4.63 -5.55
N GLY A 20 15.25 5.82 -6.07
CA GLY A 20 14.33 6.58 -6.92
C GLY A 20 14.13 5.89 -8.27
N ALA A 21 15.24 5.47 -8.90
CA ALA A 21 15.19 4.70 -10.14
C ALA A 21 14.47 3.36 -9.96
N HIS A 22 14.73 2.65 -8.86
CA HIS A 22 14.03 1.40 -8.55
C HIS A 22 12.55 1.60 -8.27
N GLU A 23 12.16 2.67 -7.60
CA GLU A 23 10.74 3.00 -7.38
C GLU A 23 10.02 3.31 -8.70
N MET A 24 10.68 4.01 -9.63
CA MET A 24 10.12 4.23 -10.97
C MET A 24 9.91 2.93 -11.72
N LEU A 25 10.86 2.00 -11.67
CA LEU A 25 10.71 0.67 -12.29
C LEU A 25 9.57 -0.13 -11.64
N ARG A 26 9.47 -0.11 -10.30
CA ARG A 26 8.36 -0.76 -9.59
C ARG A 26 7.01 -0.21 -10.04
N ARG A 27 6.86 1.11 -10.14
CA ARG A 27 5.63 1.75 -10.61
C ARG A 27 5.31 1.37 -12.05
N ALA A 28 6.30 1.37 -12.94
CA ALA A 28 6.10 0.97 -14.33
C ALA A 28 5.56 -0.47 -14.44
N HIS A 29 6.15 -1.42 -13.70
CA HIS A 29 5.66 -2.80 -13.65
C HIS A 29 4.26 -2.92 -13.04
N VAL A 30 3.93 -2.12 -12.03
CA VAL A 30 2.57 -2.09 -11.47
C VAL A 30 1.57 -1.61 -12.51
N MET A 31 1.86 -0.52 -13.23
CA MET A 31 0.96 -0.01 -14.26
C MET A 31 0.77 -1.01 -15.42
N ASP A 32 1.84 -1.70 -15.82
CA ASP A 32 1.77 -2.77 -16.83
C ASP A 32 0.89 -3.94 -16.36
N ALA A 33 1.04 -4.37 -15.10
CA ALA A 33 0.24 -5.46 -14.53
C ALA A 33 -1.25 -5.10 -14.36
N LEU A 34 -1.58 -3.83 -14.09
CA LEU A 34 -2.96 -3.36 -14.04
C LEU A 34 -3.62 -3.35 -15.42
N GLY A 35 -2.83 -3.13 -16.48
CA GLY A 35 -3.29 -3.14 -17.86
C GLY A 35 -3.94 -1.82 -18.30
N ALA A 36 -4.09 -1.65 -19.62
CA ALA A 36 -4.57 -0.41 -20.22
C ALA A 36 -6.05 -0.11 -19.92
N ASP A 37 -6.84 -1.14 -19.60
CA ASP A 37 -8.26 -1.02 -19.30
C ASP A 37 -8.54 -0.76 -17.80
N TRP A 38 -7.50 -0.62 -16.98
CA TRP A 38 -7.67 -0.34 -15.56
C TRP A 38 -8.28 1.05 -15.34
N ASP A 39 -9.46 1.09 -14.75
CA ASP A 39 -10.12 2.32 -14.31
C ASP A 39 -9.84 2.57 -12.82
N PRO A 40 -8.98 3.54 -12.47
CA PRO A 40 -8.65 3.83 -11.07
C PRO A 40 -9.84 4.38 -10.29
N VAL A 41 -10.81 5.02 -10.97
CA VAL A 41 -12.00 5.57 -10.32
C VAL A 41 -12.97 4.45 -9.95
N GLU A 42 -13.18 3.48 -10.85
CA GLU A 42 -13.97 2.29 -10.53
C GLU A 42 -13.32 1.46 -9.42
N ALA A 43 -12.00 1.31 -9.41
CA ALA A 43 -11.29 0.63 -8.34
C ALA A 43 -11.51 1.32 -6.98
N LEU A 44 -11.40 2.66 -6.92
CA LEU A 44 -11.64 3.43 -5.70
C LEU A 44 -13.09 3.31 -5.21
N ARG A 45 -14.06 3.42 -6.12
CA ARG A 45 -15.49 3.22 -5.78
C ARG A 45 -15.76 1.83 -5.23
N GLY A 46 -15.11 0.81 -5.79
CA GLY A 46 -15.18 -0.57 -5.30
C GLY A 46 -14.65 -0.71 -3.88
N GLU A 47 -13.53 -0.04 -3.57
CA GLU A 47 -12.96 0.01 -2.23
C GLU A 47 -13.88 0.71 -1.23
N GLU A 48 -14.45 1.87 -1.59
CA GLU A 48 -15.41 2.59 -0.75
C GLU A 48 -16.67 1.76 -0.48
N ALA A 49 -17.20 1.08 -1.50
CA ALA A 49 -18.33 0.18 -1.35
C ALA A 49 -18.01 -1.02 -0.44
N ALA A 50 -16.81 -1.61 -0.58
CA ALA A 50 -16.35 -2.68 0.30
C ALA A 50 -16.20 -2.19 1.75
N TYR A 51 -15.68 -0.98 1.95
CA TYR A 51 -15.54 -0.36 3.26
C TYR A 51 -16.92 -0.13 3.92
N ALA A 52 -17.90 0.34 3.17
CA ALA A 52 -19.27 0.51 3.66
C ALA A 52 -19.90 -0.81 4.11
N LEU A 53 -19.56 -1.94 3.47
CA LEU A 53 -20.04 -3.26 3.87
C LEU A 53 -19.50 -3.72 5.23
N LEU A 54 -18.27 -3.35 5.60
CA LEU A 54 -17.63 -3.75 6.88
C LEU A 54 -18.46 -3.36 8.10
N TYR A 55 -19.16 -2.23 8.01
CA TYR A 55 -19.99 -1.67 9.08
C TYR A 55 -21.48 -1.65 8.69
N SER A 56 -21.86 -2.46 7.71
CA SER A 56 -23.26 -2.67 7.35
C SER A 56 -23.94 -3.66 8.29
N GLY A 57 -25.24 -3.47 8.53
CA GLY A 57 -26.04 -4.42 9.30
C GLY A 57 -25.70 -4.52 10.79
N LEU A 58 -25.07 -3.50 11.37
CA LEU A 58 -24.76 -3.47 12.80
C LEU A 58 -26.04 -3.51 13.64
N SER A 59 -26.01 -4.31 14.70
CA SER A 59 -27.04 -4.25 15.73
C SER A 59 -27.01 -2.89 16.43
N PRO A 60 -28.08 -2.50 17.14
CA PRO A 60 -28.10 -1.24 17.88
C PRO A 60 -26.94 -1.10 18.89
N GLU A 61 -26.49 -2.21 19.49
CA GLU A 61 -25.35 -2.18 20.39
C GLU A 61 -24.03 -1.98 19.64
N GLN A 62 -23.84 -2.69 18.52
CA GLN A 62 -22.65 -2.56 17.68
C GLN A 62 -22.55 -1.16 17.07
N GLN A 63 -23.66 -0.56 16.67
CA GLN A 63 -23.69 0.81 16.17
C GLN A 63 -23.21 1.81 17.22
N ARG A 64 -23.67 1.68 18.48
CA ARG A 64 -23.21 2.57 19.57
C ARG A 64 -21.70 2.45 19.82
N ILE A 65 -21.15 1.24 19.75
CA ILE A 65 -19.71 1.00 19.91
C ILE A 65 -18.95 1.61 18.73
N HIS A 66 -19.42 1.38 17.50
CA HIS A 66 -18.84 1.98 16.29
C HIS A 66 -18.79 3.51 16.40
N ASP A 67 -19.90 4.15 16.77
CA ASP A 67 -19.99 5.61 16.89
C ASP A 67 -19.05 6.15 17.98
N ALA A 68 -18.89 5.42 19.10
CA ALA A 68 -17.95 5.77 20.15
C ALA A 68 -16.49 5.67 19.68
N LEU A 69 -16.16 4.66 18.87
CA LEU A 69 -14.82 4.50 18.30
C LEU A 69 -14.50 5.56 17.26
N VAL A 70 -15.48 5.98 16.44
CA VAL A 70 -15.34 7.11 15.53
C VAL A 70 -15.13 8.41 16.31
N ALA A 71 -15.93 8.68 17.34
CA ALA A 71 -15.78 9.86 18.17
C ALA A 71 -14.43 9.91 18.91
N ALA A 72 -13.88 8.75 19.28
CA ALA A 72 -12.56 8.63 19.88
C ALA A 72 -11.40 8.71 18.87
N GLY A 73 -11.68 8.76 17.55
CA GLY A 73 -10.67 8.77 16.49
C GLY A 73 -9.97 7.42 16.29
N VAL A 74 -10.50 6.33 16.84
CA VAL A 74 -9.97 4.97 16.66
C VAL A 74 -10.36 4.43 15.29
N LEU A 75 -11.58 4.72 14.84
CA LEU A 75 -12.06 4.42 13.50
C LEU A 75 -12.19 5.72 12.70
N PRO A 76 -11.95 5.67 11.37
CA PRO A 76 -12.21 6.82 10.52
C PRO A 76 -13.72 7.10 10.47
N PRO A 77 -14.14 8.37 10.32
CA PRO A 77 -15.53 8.70 10.09
C PRO A 77 -16.00 8.03 8.79
N GLY A 78 -17.09 7.26 8.85
CA GLY A 78 -17.66 6.61 7.67
C GLY A 78 -18.28 7.63 6.71
N GLY A 79 -18.07 7.43 5.41
CA GLY A 79 -18.62 8.27 4.34
C GLY A 79 -17.74 9.48 4.00
N ASP A 80 -17.33 9.56 2.73
CA ASP A 80 -16.87 10.75 2.00
C ASP A 80 -15.61 11.48 2.52
N GLY A 81 -14.77 10.80 3.31
CA GLY A 81 -13.60 11.43 3.96
C GLY A 81 -12.23 11.20 3.32
N HIS A 82 -12.10 10.40 2.25
CA HIS A 82 -10.77 10.06 1.69
C HIS A 82 -10.35 10.87 0.45
N ALA A 83 -11.20 11.79 -0.03
CA ALA A 83 -10.92 12.59 -1.22
C ALA A 83 -10.40 14.02 -0.95
N ALA A 84 -10.10 14.39 0.30
CA ALA A 84 -9.58 15.73 0.61
C ALA A 84 -8.50 15.70 1.70
N ALA A 85 -7.25 15.58 1.26
CA ALA A 85 -6.06 16.12 1.93
C ALA A 85 -4.98 16.42 0.89
#